data_AF-A0A425BXD9-F1
#
_entry.id   AF-A0A425BXD9-F1
#
_cell.length_a   1.000
_cell.length_b   1.000
_cell.length_c   1.000
_cell.angle_alpha   90.00
_cell.angle_beta   90.00
_cell.angle_gamma   90.00
#
_symmetry.space_group_name_H-M   'P 1'
#
loop_
_entity.id
_entity.type
_entity.pdbx_description
1 polymer ?
#
loop_
_entity_poly.entity_id
_entity_poly.type
_entity_poly.pdbx_seq_one_letter_code
_entity_poly.pdbx_strand_id
1 'polypeptide(L)'
;MLLPFVAAAAVGTAGGLLVQKYSFFKITFMNECSTNIDLYTHLTSIFNIPTNEIDRIIAGGSVVKTIRRGYEGYFRNGSDDAATLIGISTTNVFREVSYNLNIIPPNLNPGFESCKTLDECKQHSKSGIGFNTPIQITPISNTNGKNCRELTCLADGCEDAYTFPKDDIKNHSCRFNTNYKVTFCPSRDTTPQETTTAGPLLTGKETTQVSETTTPVTVQSLNIPAKNEGGYGQSNGVVPEVTKKVDTPVPTVNGTDILAPKVDTPALNADTPAFNADTPVTRLDQAPRLIQSSVTKRLGRLLPHSSALFVCDVQELFRSRTFQMQTVIHGTNTMISAAKLLNIPMVVTTQYSSRLGTTVSEISKNLKDVQNIQIFDKMKFSMLIPEVEDHLSTNLPQCKSVLLCGLETHVCVLQTCLDLLEKGYDVHVISDAVSSSTSYNRSMALDRMRQSGAYITSVESAIFQLTHDASNPEFKNISKLIKKHLQEENGFETGVRIEEMNK
;
A
#
# COMPACT_ATOMS: atom_id res chain seq x y z
N MET A 1 17.82 29.51 -66.01
CA MET A 1 18.47 28.21 -66.31
C MET A 1 19.33 27.85 -65.10
N LEU A 2 19.30 26.59 -64.65
CA LEU A 2 20.10 26.02 -63.53
C LEU A 2 19.88 26.63 -62.12
N LEU A 3 19.12 25.88 -61.31
CA LEU A 3 19.22 25.73 -59.85
C LEU A 3 20.16 24.53 -59.56
N PRO A 4 20.53 24.20 -58.29
CA PRO A 4 20.58 25.00 -57.06
C PRO A 4 21.94 24.90 -56.33
N PHE A 5 22.10 25.61 -55.21
CA PHE A 5 22.90 25.12 -54.07
C PHE A 5 22.01 25.08 -52.82
N VAL A 6 21.95 23.93 -52.15
CA VAL A 6 21.08 23.70 -50.98
C VAL A 6 21.92 23.82 -49.71
N ALA A 7 21.65 24.86 -48.91
CA ALA A 7 22.16 24.96 -47.55
C ALA A 7 21.12 24.38 -46.58
N ALA A 8 21.28 23.11 -46.21
CA ALA A 8 20.41 22.47 -45.21
C ALA A 8 20.77 22.96 -43.81
N ALA A 9 19.80 23.48 -43.06
CA ALA A 9 19.98 23.80 -41.64
C ALA A 9 20.07 22.50 -40.83
N ALA A 10 21.22 22.22 -40.24
CA ALA A 10 21.44 21.02 -39.44
C ALA A 10 20.66 21.12 -38.11
N VAL A 11 19.70 20.20 -37.91
CA VAL A 11 18.95 20.08 -36.66
C VAL A 11 19.85 19.49 -35.57
N GLY A 12 20.38 20.35 -34.71
CA GLY A 12 21.17 19.93 -33.54
C GLY A 12 20.30 19.30 -32.46
N THR A 13 20.08 17.98 -32.52
CA THR A 13 19.33 17.22 -31.51
C THR A 13 20.12 17.05 -30.21
N ALA A 14 20.27 18.13 -29.45
CA ALA A 14 20.77 18.12 -28.07
C ALA A 14 19.70 17.55 -27.11
N GLY A 15 19.39 16.25 -27.27
CA GLY A 15 18.42 15.51 -26.45
C GLY A 15 18.92 15.25 -25.04
N GLY A 16 19.09 16.31 -24.25
CA GLY A 16 19.46 16.22 -22.84
C GLY A 16 18.35 15.57 -22.02
N LEU A 17 18.48 14.27 -21.72
CA LEU A 17 17.59 13.59 -20.78
C LEU A 17 17.67 14.29 -19.42
N LEU A 18 16.55 14.91 -19.03
CA LEU A 18 16.32 15.40 -17.67
C LEU A 18 16.22 14.22 -16.71
N VAL A 19 17.38 13.75 -16.23
CA VAL A 19 17.48 12.78 -15.15
C VAL A 19 16.94 13.43 -13.88
N GLN A 20 15.64 13.23 -13.62
CA GLN A 20 14.99 13.62 -12.38
C GLN A 20 15.80 13.08 -11.19
N LYS A 21 16.36 13.97 -10.37
CA LYS A 21 16.97 13.60 -9.08
C LYS A 21 15.87 13.24 -8.08
N TYR A 22 15.27 12.07 -8.28
CA TYR A 22 14.38 11.46 -7.29
C TYR A 22 15.10 11.39 -5.93
N SER A 23 14.35 11.50 -4.83
CA SER A 23 14.90 11.13 -3.53
C SER A 23 15.07 9.61 -3.50
N PHE A 24 16.30 9.15 -3.70
CA PHE A 24 16.70 7.74 -3.65
C PHE A 24 17.98 7.57 -2.82
N PHE A 25 18.21 6.35 -2.36
CA PHE A 25 19.52 5.88 -1.90
C PHE A 25 19.91 4.60 -2.63
N LYS A 26 21.17 4.19 -2.50
CA LYS A 26 21.71 2.98 -3.13
C LYS A 26 22.05 1.93 -2.08
N ILE A 27 21.72 0.68 -2.39
CA ILE A 27 22.27 -0.50 -1.72
C ILE A 27 23.18 -1.20 -2.73
N THR A 28 24.47 -1.29 -2.42
CA THR A 28 25.47 -2.03 -3.21
C THR A 28 25.63 -3.42 -2.60
N PHE A 29 25.13 -4.45 -3.29
CA PHE A 29 25.30 -5.84 -2.91
C PHE A 29 26.60 -6.39 -3.52
N MET A 30 27.48 -6.92 -2.69
CA MET A 30 28.75 -7.56 -3.09
C MET A 30 28.70 -9.04 -2.75
N ASN A 31 29.24 -9.89 -3.63
CA ASN A 31 29.35 -11.32 -3.41
C ASN A 31 30.82 -11.70 -3.15
N GLU A 32 31.20 -11.92 -1.89
CA GLU A 32 32.55 -12.39 -1.51
C GLU A 32 32.64 -13.93 -1.42
N CYS A 33 31.50 -14.62 -1.56
CA CYS A 33 31.39 -16.08 -1.55
C CYS A 33 32.17 -16.74 -2.71
N SER A 34 32.37 -18.06 -2.60
CA SER A 34 32.95 -18.89 -3.68
C SER A 34 31.94 -19.25 -4.78
N THR A 35 30.65 -19.12 -4.50
CA THR A 35 29.52 -19.42 -5.39
C THR A 35 28.84 -18.14 -5.89
N ASN A 36 27.98 -18.27 -6.89
CA ASN A 36 27.10 -17.18 -7.33
C ASN A 36 25.97 -16.97 -6.32
N ILE A 37 25.56 -15.73 -6.12
CA ILE A 37 24.36 -15.34 -5.37
C ILE A 37 23.26 -15.03 -6.38
N ASP A 38 22.09 -15.66 -6.23
CA ASP A 38 20.88 -15.24 -6.95
C ASP A 38 20.09 -14.32 -6.01
N LEU A 39 20.31 -13.01 -6.16
CA LEU A 39 19.75 -11.96 -5.32
C LEU A 39 18.25 -11.84 -5.57
N TYR A 40 17.45 -12.50 -4.75
CA TYR A 40 16.00 -12.38 -4.76
C TYR A 40 15.58 -11.09 -4.06
N THR A 41 14.94 -10.21 -4.82
CA THR A 41 14.32 -8.97 -4.36
C THR A 41 12.81 -9.18 -4.28
N HIS A 42 12.22 -8.90 -3.12
CA HIS A 42 10.77 -8.81 -2.96
C HIS A 42 10.36 -7.38 -2.61
N LEU A 43 9.37 -6.85 -3.33
CA LEU A 43 8.82 -5.50 -3.12
C LEU A 43 7.32 -5.58 -2.82
N THR A 44 6.90 -5.14 -1.63
CA THR A 44 5.51 -4.80 -1.33
C THR A 44 5.28 -3.33 -1.64
N SER A 45 4.98 -3.04 -2.91
CA SER A 45 4.77 -1.67 -3.39
C SER A 45 3.44 -1.09 -2.92
N ILE A 46 3.42 0.17 -2.47
CA ILE A 46 2.19 0.97 -2.26
C ILE A 46 1.33 1.01 -3.54
N PHE A 47 1.95 0.86 -4.72
CA PHE A 47 1.25 0.82 -6.01
C PHE A 47 0.67 -0.56 -6.38
N ASN A 48 0.57 -1.47 -5.41
CA ASN A 48 -0.31 -2.64 -5.43
C ASN A 48 -0.02 -3.71 -6.50
N ILE A 49 1.20 -3.74 -7.03
CA ILE A 49 1.78 -4.88 -7.75
C ILE A 49 3.05 -5.31 -6.97
N PRO A 50 3.06 -6.48 -6.31
CA PRO A 50 4.28 -7.01 -5.73
C PRO A 50 5.19 -7.55 -6.84
N THR A 51 6.39 -7.01 -6.95
CA THR A 51 7.37 -7.45 -7.96
C THR A 51 8.47 -8.29 -7.31
N ASN A 52 8.65 -9.49 -7.82
CA ASN A 52 9.79 -10.35 -7.50
C ASN A 52 10.82 -10.22 -8.63
N GLU A 53 12.07 -9.93 -8.29
CA GLU A 53 13.19 -9.79 -9.23
C GLU A 53 14.36 -10.66 -8.75
N ILE A 54 15.15 -11.21 -9.68
CA ILE A 54 16.32 -12.04 -9.36
C ILE A 54 17.51 -11.57 -10.18
N ASP A 55 18.58 -11.11 -9.52
CA ASP A 55 19.85 -10.71 -10.14
C ASP A 55 20.92 -11.73 -9.79
N ARG A 56 21.57 -12.32 -10.80
CA ARG A 56 22.72 -13.21 -10.57
C ARG A 56 24.00 -12.41 -10.34
N ILE A 57 24.46 -12.34 -9.10
CA ILE A 57 25.76 -11.80 -8.73
C ILE A 57 26.80 -12.93 -8.78
N ILE A 58 27.69 -12.91 -9.77
CA ILE A 58 28.80 -13.87 -9.83
C ILE A 58 29.73 -13.76 -8.62
N ALA A 59 30.48 -14.81 -8.30
CA ALA A 59 31.50 -14.77 -7.24
C ALA A 59 32.51 -13.63 -7.49
N GLY A 60 32.75 -12.79 -6.49
CA GLY A 60 33.54 -11.55 -6.60
C GLY A 60 32.84 -10.37 -7.29
N GLY A 61 31.59 -10.54 -7.73
CA GLY A 61 30.79 -9.51 -8.41
C GLY A 61 30.02 -8.60 -7.46
N SER A 62 29.34 -7.59 -8.02
CA SER A 62 28.39 -6.75 -7.30
C SER A 62 27.23 -6.26 -8.17
N VAL A 63 26.13 -5.87 -7.53
CA VAL A 63 24.96 -5.21 -8.17
C VAL A 63 24.47 -4.07 -7.28
N VAL A 64 23.86 -3.05 -7.87
CA VAL A 64 23.39 -1.85 -7.14
C VAL A 64 21.89 -1.69 -7.31
N LYS A 65 21.13 -1.83 -6.23
CA LYS A 65 19.70 -1.50 -6.19
C LYS A 65 19.50 -0.05 -5.77
N THR A 66 18.51 0.60 -6.38
CA THR A 66 18.16 2.01 -6.14
C THR A 66 16.83 2.09 -5.41
N ILE A 67 16.88 2.39 -4.12
CA ILE A 67 15.71 2.39 -3.23
C ILE A 67 15.08 3.78 -3.21
N ARG A 68 13.74 3.81 -3.27
CA ARG A 68 12.92 5.03 -3.35
C ARG A 68 11.98 5.10 -2.15
N ARG A 69 11.38 6.27 -1.89
CA ARG A 69 10.33 6.42 -0.87
C ARG A 69 9.11 5.56 -1.20
N GLY A 70 8.51 4.97 -0.17
CA GLY A 70 7.42 4.00 -0.35
C GLY A 70 7.88 2.60 -0.79
N TYR A 71 9.20 2.33 -0.78
CA TYR A 71 9.72 0.97 -0.77
C TYR A 71 9.43 0.32 0.59
N GLU A 72 8.89 -0.90 0.54
CA GLU A 72 8.82 -1.86 1.64
C GLU A 72 9.07 -3.24 1.03
N GLY A 73 9.82 -4.11 1.72
CA GLY A 73 10.19 -5.42 1.19
C GLY A 73 11.52 -5.92 1.74
N TYR A 74 12.10 -6.92 1.07
CA TYR A 74 13.33 -7.58 1.53
C TYR A 74 14.23 -8.10 0.38
N PHE A 75 15.48 -8.37 0.73
CA PHE A 75 16.51 -8.97 -0.13
C PHE A 75 17.09 -10.23 0.52
N ARG A 76 17.46 -11.24 -0.28
CA ARG A 76 18.15 -12.45 0.17
C ARG A 76 18.86 -13.17 -0.98
N ASN A 77 19.58 -14.25 -0.67
CA ASN A 77 20.04 -15.23 -1.65
C ASN A 77 18.99 -16.35 -1.81
N GLY A 78 18.68 -16.73 -3.05
CA GLY A 78 17.75 -17.82 -3.39
C GLY A 78 16.27 -17.39 -3.48
N SER A 79 15.47 -18.15 -4.24
CA SER A 79 14.07 -17.85 -4.55
C SER A 79 13.04 -18.81 -3.91
N ASP A 80 13.48 -19.66 -3.00
CA ASP A 80 12.69 -20.62 -2.21
C ASP A 80 12.04 -19.94 -0.99
N ASP A 81 12.14 -20.51 0.21
CA ASP A 81 11.85 -19.85 1.49
C ASP A 81 13.00 -19.98 2.50
N ALA A 82 14.19 -20.40 2.05
CA ALA A 82 15.38 -20.37 2.87
C ALA A 82 15.77 -18.91 3.13
N ALA A 83 15.99 -18.55 4.40
CA ALA A 83 16.29 -17.18 4.81
C ALA A 83 17.78 -16.97 5.07
N THR A 84 18.31 -15.84 4.59
CA THR A 84 18.99 -14.85 5.44
C THR A 84 18.62 -13.52 4.80
N LEU A 85 17.73 -12.78 5.46
CA LEU A 85 16.97 -11.68 4.88
C LEU A 85 17.52 -10.33 5.33
N ILE A 86 17.43 -9.34 4.44
CA ILE A 86 17.61 -7.92 4.74
C ILE A 86 16.27 -7.24 4.53
N GLY A 87 15.58 -6.88 5.61
CA GLY A 87 14.36 -6.07 5.54
C GLY A 87 14.71 -4.60 5.30
N ILE A 88 13.98 -3.94 4.39
CA ILE A 88 14.10 -2.50 4.11
C ILE A 88 12.69 -1.89 4.02
N SER A 89 12.42 -0.86 4.83
CA SER A 89 11.19 -0.06 4.73
C SER A 89 11.47 1.43 4.76
N THR A 90 10.72 2.18 3.97
CA THR A 90 10.80 3.64 3.79
C THR A 90 9.41 4.29 3.87
N THR A 91 8.42 3.56 4.37
CA THR A 91 7.03 4.00 4.56
C THR A 91 6.87 4.91 5.79
N ASN A 92 7.88 4.91 6.69
CA ASN A 92 7.91 5.68 7.93
C ASN A 92 7.82 7.21 7.69
N VAL A 93 6.86 7.83 8.38
CA VAL A 93 6.57 9.28 8.34
C VAL A 93 7.76 10.17 8.71
N PHE A 94 8.70 9.69 9.53
CA PHE A 94 9.83 10.48 10.04
C PHE A 94 10.96 10.71 9.01
N ARG A 95 10.78 10.33 7.74
CA ARG A 95 11.78 10.47 6.66
C ARG A 95 13.09 9.68 6.93
N GLU A 96 12.96 8.53 7.56
CA GLU A 96 14.04 7.56 7.81
C GLU A 96 13.94 6.31 6.90
N VAL A 97 15.01 5.53 6.83
CA VAL A 97 15.02 4.13 6.37
C VAL A 97 15.00 3.25 7.61
N SER A 98 14.02 2.36 7.73
CA SER A 98 14.07 1.22 8.65
C SER A 98 14.76 0.04 7.96
N TYR A 99 15.66 -0.64 8.65
CA TYR A 99 16.38 -1.81 8.14
C TYR A 99 16.69 -2.81 9.25
N ASN A 100 16.76 -4.09 8.90
CA ASN A 100 17.07 -5.18 9.81
C ASN A 100 17.64 -6.39 9.07
N LEU A 101 18.27 -7.31 9.81
CA LEU A 101 18.53 -8.68 9.38
C LEU A 101 17.46 -9.61 9.96
N ASN A 102 17.12 -10.69 9.25
CA ASN A 102 16.08 -11.61 9.69
C ASN A 102 16.38 -13.06 9.23
N ILE A 103 16.23 -14.03 10.13
CA ILE A 103 16.46 -15.47 9.88
C ILE A 103 15.18 -16.32 10.08
N ILE A 104 14.02 -15.67 10.07
CA ILE A 104 12.70 -16.29 10.01
C ILE A 104 12.36 -16.56 8.52
N PRO A 105 12.05 -17.81 8.12
CA PRO A 105 11.60 -18.11 6.77
C PRO A 105 10.36 -17.29 6.36
N PRO A 106 10.32 -16.68 5.17
CA PRO A 106 9.13 -15.98 4.68
C PRO A 106 8.05 -16.98 4.22
N ASN A 107 6.78 -16.59 4.32
CA ASN A 107 5.61 -17.40 3.96
C ASN A 107 5.44 -18.65 4.84
N LEU A 108 5.48 -18.46 6.16
CA LEU A 108 5.14 -19.51 7.14
C LEU A 108 3.73 -20.09 6.91
N ASN A 109 3.52 -21.33 7.35
CA ASN A 109 2.24 -22.01 7.32
C ASN A 109 1.17 -21.21 8.08
N PRO A 110 -0.08 -21.13 7.59
CA PRO A 110 -1.14 -20.34 8.21
C PRO A 110 -1.34 -20.65 9.70
N GLY A 111 -1.41 -19.61 10.53
CA GLY A 111 -1.49 -19.69 11.99
C GLY A 111 -0.16 -19.64 12.74
N PHE A 112 0.98 -19.68 12.03
CA PHE A 112 2.33 -19.62 12.60
C PHE A 112 3.06 -18.28 12.35
N GLU A 113 2.34 -17.26 11.89
CA GLU A 113 2.82 -15.89 11.67
C GLU A 113 3.23 -15.16 12.98
N SER A 114 3.03 -15.82 14.13
CA SER A 114 3.45 -15.38 15.46
C SER A 114 4.17 -16.49 16.25
N CYS A 115 4.95 -17.33 15.55
CA CYS A 115 5.91 -18.25 16.17
C CYS A 115 6.79 -17.53 17.23
N LYS A 116 7.16 -18.24 18.30
CA LYS A 116 7.84 -17.69 19.48
C LYS A 116 9.33 -18.02 19.51
N THR A 117 9.75 -19.04 18.75
CA THR A 117 11.15 -19.42 18.61
C THR A 117 11.50 -19.63 17.15
N LEU A 118 12.78 -19.45 16.84
CA LEU A 118 13.34 -19.68 15.51
C LEU A 118 13.06 -21.11 14.99
N ASP A 119 13.10 -22.11 15.87
CA ASP A 119 12.86 -23.51 15.51
C ASP A 119 11.37 -23.81 15.25
N GLU A 120 10.45 -23.12 15.94
CA GLU A 120 9.01 -23.15 15.62
C GLU A 120 8.77 -22.51 14.23
N CYS A 121 9.39 -21.35 13.96
CA CYS A 121 9.29 -20.72 12.64
C CYS A 121 9.88 -21.61 11.52
N LYS A 122 11.02 -22.28 11.76
CA LYS A 122 11.61 -23.25 10.80
C LYS A 122 10.68 -24.44 10.54
N GLN A 123 10.14 -25.07 11.58
CA GLN A 123 9.21 -26.21 11.47
C GLN A 123 7.94 -25.87 10.68
N HIS A 124 7.51 -24.61 10.73
CA HIS A 124 6.35 -24.11 10.01
C HIS A 124 6.70 -23.34 8.73
N SER A 125 7.89 -23.58 8.17
CA SER A 125 8.29 -23.15 6.82
C SER A 125 8.28 -24.34 5.84
N LYS A 126 8.55 -24.09 4.56
CA LYS A 126 8.60 -25.13 3.51
C LYS A 126 10.03 -25.69 3.33
N SER A 127 11.04 -24.88 3.61
CA SER A 127 12.47 -25.22 3.51
C SER A 127 13.02 -25.82 4.80
N GLY A 128 12.54 -25.38 5.97
CA GLY A 128 13.14 -25.63 7.28
C GLY A 128 14.37 -24.76 7.57
N ILE A 129 14.78 -23.86 6.67
CA ILE A 129 16.10 -23.21 6.70
C ILE A 129 15.98 -21.72 7.07
N GLY A 130 16.23 -21.42 8.35
CA GLY A 130 16.25 -20.04 8.85
C GLY A 130 17.52 -19.25 8.48
N PHE A 131 18.66 -19.93 8.31
CA PHE A 131 19.92 -19.31 7.90
C PHE A 131 20.52 -20.05 6.70
N ASN A 132 20.79 -19.34 5.60
CA ASN A 132 21.33 -19.92 4.36
C ASN A 132 22.64 -19.28 3.86
N THR A 133 22.89 -18.00 4.15
CA THR A 133 24.04 -17.26 3.60
C THR A 133 24.51 -16.21 4.61
N PRO A 134 25.81 -16.16 4.97
CA PRO A 134 26.34 -15.08 5.81
C PRO A 134 26.14 -13.71 5.16
N ILE A 135 25.64 -12.74 5.92
CA ILE A 135 25.33 -11.38 5.45
C ILE A 135 25.84 -10.33 6.45
N GLN A 136 26.39 -9.24 5.91
CA GLN A 136 26.63 -7.99 6.62
C GLN A 136 25.96 -6.83 5.87
N ILE A 137 25.34 -5.89 6.60
CA ILE A 137 24.83 -4.63 6.05
C ILE A 137 25.47 -3.43 6.78
N THR A 138 26.22 -2.64 6.02
CA THR A 138 26.97 -1.46 6.49
C THR A 138 26.32 -0.17 5.97
N PRO A 139 25.76 0.71 6.83
CA PRO A 139 25.42 2.07 6.44
C PRO A 139 26.69 2.89 6.13
N ILE A 140 26.81 3.40 4.90
CA ILE A 140 28.02 4.08 4.38
C ILE A 140 28.04 5.58 4.74
N SER A 141 26.88 6.19 4.97
CA SER A 141 26.74 7.64 5.18
C SER A 141 25.68 8.00 6.23
N ASN A 142 25.69 9.24 6.73
CA ASN A 142 24.72 9.77 7.70
C ASN A 142 24.53 8.93 8.99
N THR A 143 25.57 8.18 9.38
CA THR A 143 25.50 7.25 10.52
C THR A 143 25.46 7.98 11.86
N ASN A 144 25.03 7.28 12.91
CA ASN A 144 25.01 7.81 14.28
C ASN A 144 25.68 6.88 15.31
N GLY A 145 26.19 5.72 14.88
CA GLY A 145 26.90 4.75 15.72
C GLY A 145 26.04 4.05 16.78
N LYS A 146 24.73 4.32 16.81
CA LYS A 146 23.76 3.75 17.76
C LYS A 146 22.68 2.98 17.02
N ASN A 147 21.67 3.68 16.48
CA ASN A 147 20.60 3.05 15.71
C ASN A 147 20.91 2.94 14.21
N CYS A 148 21.81 3.80 13.70
CA CYS A 148 22.37 3.68 12.37
C CYS A 148 23.81 3.17 12.50
N ARG A 149 23.95 1.84 12.42
CA ARG A 149 25.18 1.05 12.64
C ARG A 149 25.26 -0.13 11.66
N GLU A 150 26.41 -0.78 11.59
CA GLU A 150 26.54 -2.05 10.88
C GLU A 150 25.80 -3.19 11.62
N LEU A 151 25.21 -4.11 10.86
CA LEU A 151 24.58 -5.34 11.34
C LEU A 151 25.21 -6.56 10.63
N THR A 152 25.49 -7.63 11.37
CA THR A 152 26.19 -8.81 10.84
C THR A 152 25.58 -10.13 11.32
N CYS A 153 25.29 -11.03 10.39
CA CYS A 153 24.80 -12.38 10.65
C CYS A 153 25.66 -13.41 9.92
N LEU A 154 26.49 -14.17 10.64
CA LEU A 154 27.42 -15.15 10.07
C LEU A 154 27.00 -16.62 10.25
N ALA A 155 26.00 -16.87 11.09
CA ALA A 155 25.53 -18.21 11.45
C ALA A 155 24.05 -18.19 11.83
N ASP A 156 23.45 -19.39 11.93
CA ASP A 156 22.11 -19.58 12.49
C ASP A 156 22.04 -19.09 13.95
N GLY A 157 20.95 -18.43 14.34
CA GLY A 157 20.81 -17.81 15.66
C GLY A 157 21.64 -16.53 15.91
N CYS A 158 22.15 -15.87 14.88
CA CYS A 158 22.97 -14.65 14.98
C CYS A 158 22.29 -13.48 15.73
N GLU A 159 23.06 -12.72 16.53
CA GLU A 159 22.52 -11.69 17.45
C GLU A 159 21.85 -10.50 16.75
N ASP A 160 22.36 -10.04 15.61
CA ASP A 160 21.83 -8.85 14.91
C ASP A 160 20.54 -9.13 14.09
N ALA A 161 20.07 -10.38 14.02
CA ALA A 161 18.91 -10.75 13.23
C ALA A 161 17.66 -11.03 14.09
N TYR A 162 16.48 -10.75 13.52
CA TYR A 162 15.20 -11.25 14.02
C TYR A 162 15.21 -12.78 14.04
N THR A 163 14.96 -13.35 15.22
CA THR A 163 14.86 -14.81 15.43
C THR A 163 13.41 -15.31 15.54
N PHE A 164 12.45 -14.42 15.85
CA PHE A 164 11.01 -14.66 15.84
C PHE A 164 10.26 -13.33 15.59
N PRO A 165 9.00 -13.32 15.10
CA PRO A 165 8.32 -12.11 14.62
C PRO A 165 8.00 -11.02 15.65
N LYS A 166 8.41 -11.18 16.92
CA LYS A 166 8.21 -10.22 18.02
C LYS A 166 9.53 -9.79 18.68
N ASP A 167 10.65 -10.00 18.00
CA ASP A 167 11.99 -9.57 18.41
C ASP A 167 12.19 -8.05 18.12
N ASP A 168 11.22 -7.24 18.57
CA ASP A 168 10.96 -5.87 18.09
C ASP A 168 12.11 -4.88 18.34
N ILE A 169 13.10 -5.28 19.15
CA ILE A 169 14.31 -4.52 19.47
C ILE A 169 15.37 -4.53 18.35
N LYS A 170 15.24 -5.42 17.34
CA LYS A 170 16.26 -5.62 16.28
C LYS A 170 16.10 -4.69 15.07
N ASN A 171 15.04 -3.86 15.00
CA ASN A 171 14.86 -2.92 13.89
C ASN A 171 15.67 -1.63 14.07
N HIS A 172 16.54 -1.35 13.11
CA HIS A 172 17.43 -0.21 13.10
C HIS A 172 16.96 0.89 12.11
N SER A 173 17.42 2.14 12.30
CA SER A 173 17.03 3.26 11.43
C SER A 173 18.15 4.24 11.12
N CYS A 174 18.13 4.78 9.90
CA CYS A 174 19.06 5.78 9.37
C CYS A 174 18.30 6.90 8.62
N ARG A 175 18.95 8.04 8.34
CA ARG A 175 18.34 9.09 7.49
C ARG A 175 18.06 8.56 6.07
N PHE A 176 16.97 9.01 5.43
CA PHE A 176 16.56 8.49 4.11
C PHE A 176 17.65 8.53 3.01
N ASN A 177 18.58 9.48 3.05
CA ASN A 177 19.68 9.62 2.08
C ASN A 177 20.94 8.77 2.43
N THR A 178 20.78 7.71 3.21
CA THR A 178 21.87 6.80 3.61
C THR A 178 22.09 5.73 2.55
N ASN A 179 23.30 5.67 1.99
CA ASN A 179 23.67 4.54 1.13
C ASN A 179 24.14 3.37 1.99
N TYR A 180 23.96 2.15 1.52
CA TYR A 180 24.35 0.92 2.23
C TYR A 180 25.26 0.05 1.37
N LYS A 181 26.22 -0.63 2.00
CA LYS A 181 26.93 -1.79 1.45
C LYS A 181 26.28 -3.03 2.05
N VAL A 182 26.01 -4.03 1.23
CA VAL A 182 25.66 -5.38 1.67
C VAL A 182 26.73 -6.32 1.17
N THR A 183 27.27 -7.15 2.05
CA THR A 183 28.24 -8.20 1.71
C THR A 183 27.61 -9.56 1.96
N PHE A 184 27.59 -10.43 0.95
CA PHE A 184 27.36 -11.87 1.13
C PHE A 184 28.71 -12.56 1.34
N CYS A 185 28.80 -13.46 2.31
CA CYS A 185 30.04 -14.06 2.82
C CYS A 185 31.12 -13.03 3.22
N PRO A 186 30.81 -12.02 4.06
CA PRO A 186 31.82 -11.13 4.63
C PRO A 186 32.86 -11.93 5.42
N SER A 187 34.10 -11.45 5.40
CA SER A 187 35.30 -12.10 5.96
C SER A 187 35.69 -13.40 5.26
N ARG A 188 36.57 -13.28 4.25
CA ARG A 188 37.50 -14.37 3.87
C ARG A 188 38.62 -14.50 4.90
N ASP A 189 38.28 -14.82 6.14
CA ASP A 189 39.28 -15.21 7.14
C ASP A 189 39.77 -16.63 6.89
N THR A 190 41.09 -16.79 6.87
CA THR A 190 41.73 -18.00 6.36
C THR A 190 41.79 -19.11 7.41
N THR A 191 40.87 -20.07 7.31
CA THR A 191 41.04 -21.40 7.92
C THR A 191 41.06 -22.46 6.79
N PRO A 192 41.98 -23.43 6.78
CA PRO A 192 42.11 -24.38 5.66
C PRO A 192 40.85 -25.21 5.39
N GLN A 193 40.61 -25.45 4.11
CA GLN A 193 39.58 -26.35 3.60
C GLN A 193 39.91 -27.81 3.96
N GLU A 194 39.28 -28.37 5.00
CA GLU A 194 39.26 -29.83 5.15
C GLU A 194 38.55 -30.44 3.94
N THR A 195 39.29 -31.28 3.23
CA THR A 195 38.92 -31.79 1.92
C THR A 195 38.55 -33.27 2.05
N THR A 196 37.27 -33.59 1.94
CA THR A 196 36.80 -34.98 1.76
C THR A 196 35.94 -35.12 0.50
N THR A 197 36.33 -36.12 -0.31
CA THR A 197 35.86 -36.42 -1.65
C THR A 197 34.42 -36.94 -1.72
N ALA A 198 33.81 -36.87 -2.92
CA ALA A 198 32.41 -37.19 -3.15
C ALA A 198 32.12 -38.69 -3.40
N GLY A 199 31.11 -39.21 -2.69
CA GLY A 199 30.28 -40.38 -3.06
C GLY A 199 30.86 -41.79 -2.81
N PRO A 200 30.09 -42.88 -3.08
CA PRO A 200 28.75 -42.89 -3.69
C PRO A 200 27.66 -43.78 -3.02
N LEU A 201 26.39 -43.44 -3.31
CA LEU A 201 25.26 -44.32 -3.69
C LEU A 201 24.90 -45.63 -2.89
N LEU A 202 23.73 -45.56 -2.21
CA LEU A 202 22.67 -46.59 -2.02
C LEU A 202 22.91 -47.97 -1.31
N THR A 203 21.81 -48.39 -0.64
CA THR A 203 21.44 -49.73 -0.14
C THR A 203 22.17 -50.31 1.08
N GLY A 204 21.41 -51.01 1.93
CA GLY A 204 21.87 -51.71 3.13
C GLY A 204 20.72 -51.86 4.14
N LYS A 205 20.54 -53.05 4.73
CA LYS A 205 19.40 -53.41 5.59
C LYS A 205 19.89 -54.32 6.73
N GLU A 206 19.24 -54.27 7.89
CA GLU A 206 19.28 -55.30 8.96
C GLU A 206 20.65 -55.48 9.70
N THR A 207 20.77 -55.98 10.94
CA THR A 207 19.80 -56.56 11.91
C THR A 207 20.23 -56.35 13.39
N THR A 208 19.30 -56.62 14.33
CA THR A 208 19.33 -57.06 15.77
C THR A 208 20.67 -57.43 16.48
N GLN A 209 20.85 -57.55 17.82
CA GLN A 209 20.02 -57.61 19.08
C GLN A 209 20.99 -57.30 20.29
N VAL A 210 20.68 -56.98 21.57
CA VAL A 210 20.01 -57.71 22.69
C VAL A 210 19.89 -56.78 23.93
N SER A 211 18.78 -56.92 24.71
CA SER A 211 18.50 -56.80 26.17
C SER A 211 19.65 -56.68 27.23
N GLU A 212 19.48 -56.30 28.53
CA GLU A 212 18.38 -55.89 29.47
C GLU A 212 19.01 -55.21 30.75
N THR A 213 18.41 -54.88 31.93
CA THR A 213 17.12 -55.17 32.63
C THR A 213 16.68 -54.05 33.65
N THR A 214 15.56 -54.30 34.35
CA THR A 214 14.83 -53.72 35.53
C THR A 214 15.60 -53.34 36.84
N THR A 215 15.11 -52.66 37.93
CA THR A 215 13.91 -51.84 38.39
C THR A 215 14.21 -51.26 39.84
N PRO A 216 13.25 -50.85 40.74
CA PRO A 216 12.39 -49.64 40.82
C PRO A 216 12.49 -48.86 42.19
N VAL A 217 11.40 -48.21 42.66
CA VAL A 217 11.10 -47.59 44.01
C VAL A 217 11.49 -46.09 44.18
N THR A 218 10.75 -45.16 44.82
CA THR A 218 9.29 -44.94 45.13
C THR A 218 9.10 -43.44 45.55
N VAL A 219 7.88 -42.89 45.43
CA VAL A 219 7.52 -41.49 45.78
C VAL A 219 7.25 -41.29 47.28
N GLN A 220 7.65 -40.14 47.84
CA GLN A 220 6.97 -39.51 48.99
C GLN A 220 7.12 -37.97 49.01
N SER A 221 6.20 -37.29 49.70
CA SER A 221 6.02 -35.82 49.72
C SER A 221 5.96 -35.27 51.16
N LEU A 222 6.17 -33.96 51.36
CA LEU A 222 5.89 -33.26 52.63
C LEU A 222 5.71 -31.73 52.47
N ASN A 223 5.39 -31.02 53.56
CA ASN A 223 4.59 -29.79 53.58
C ASN A 223 5.33 -28.44 53.75
N ILE A 224 4.55 -27.38 53.46
CA ILE A 224 4.82 -25.93 53.66
C ILE A 224 4.79 -25.54 55.15
N PRO A 225 5.51 -24.48 55.57
CA PRO A 225 4.90 -23.44 56.42
C PRO A 225 5.17 -21.98 55.92
N ALA A 226 4.37 -21.01 56.38
CA ALA A 226 4.36 -19.62 55.87
C ALA A 226 4.40 -18.54 56.97
N LYS A 227 4.77 -17.29 56.59
CA LYS A 227 4.52 -15.97 57.22
C LYS A 227 5.00 -14.86 56.25
N ASN A 228 4.25 -13.81 55.91
CA ASN A 228 3.92 -12.55 56.64
C ASN A 228 5.13 -11.57 56.72
N GLU A 229 5.02 -10.24 56.55
CA GLU A 229 3.83 -9.35 56.47
C GLU A 229 4.13 -7.93 55.90
N GLY A 230 3.08 -7.14 55.56
CA GLY A 230 3.11 -5.66 55.39
C GLY A 230 3.27 -5.10 53.96
N GLY A 231 2.66 -3.98 53.56
CA GLY A 231 1.66 -3.10 54.22
C GLY A 231 1.35 -1.80 53.42
N TYR A 232 0.25 -1.10 53.75
CA TYR A 232 -0.39 0.06 53.05
C TYR A 232 -1.20 -0.27 51.77
N GLY A 233 -2.37 0.33 51.49
CA GLY A 233 -3.20 1.28 52.28
C GLY A 233 -4.63 1.42 51.69
N GLN A 234 -5.60 1.91 52.48
CA GLN A 234 -7.05 1.85 52.15
C GLN A 234 -7.67 3.17 51.60
N SER A 235 -8.77 3.03 50.85
CA SER A 235 -9.93 3.96 50.90
C SER A 235 -11.22 3.22 50.53
N ASN A 236 -12.38 3.65 51.07
CA ASN A 236 -13.67 2.93 50.96
C ASN A 236 -14.71 3.65 50.07
N GLY A 237 -15.63 2.89 49.46
CA GLY A 237 -16.78 3.41 48.70
C GLY A 237 -17.95 2.39 48.64
N VAL A 238 -19.11 2.78 49.17
CA VAL A 238 -20.23 1.89 49.57
C VAL A 238 -21.09 1.35 48.40
N VAL A 239 -21.71 0.18 48.64
CA VAL A 239 -22.54 -0.64 47.72
C VAL A 239 -24.05 -0.38 47.93
N PRO A 240 -24.92 -0.52 46.89
CA PRO A 240 -25.91 -1.60 46.96
C PRO A 240 -26.17 -2.33 45.63
N GLU A 241 -26.43 -3.64 45.74
CA GLU A 241 -26.83 -4.58 44.67
C GLU A 241 -28.35 -4.85 44.77
N VAL A 242 -29.01 -5.24 43.66
CA VAL A 242 -30.42 -5.69 43.66
C VAL A 242 -30.58 -6.94 42.79
N THR A 243 -31.24 -7.97 43.33
CA THR A 243 -31.33 -9.32 42.76
C THR A 243 -32.76 -9.77 42.41
N LYS A 244 -32.88 -10.75 41.48
CA LYS A 244 -34.00 -11.68 41.21
C LYS A 244 -33.40 -12.83 40.36
N LYS A 245 -33.37 -14.11 40.77
CA LYS A 245 -34.46 -15.12 40.88
C LYS A 245 -35.21 -15.33 39.54
N VAL A 246 -35.46 -16.54 39.03
CA VAL A 246 -36.03 -17.77 39.67
C VAL A 246 -35.58 -19.09 38.97
N ASP A 247 -35.05 -20.03 39.77
CA ASP A 247 -35.31 -21.51 39.90
C ASP A 247 -35.25 -22.55 38.73
N THR A 248 -35.45 -23.84 39.10
CA THR A 248 -34.99 -25.13 38.48
C THR A 248 -36.19 -26.04 38.03
N PRO A 249 -36.12 -27.37 37.68
CA PRO A 249 -35.04 -28.38 37.68
C PRO A 249 -35.00 -29.38 36.48
N VAL A 250 -34.25 -30.49 36.63
CA VAL A 250 -33.99 -31.59 35.66
C VAL A 250 -34.98 -32.77 35.80
N PRO A 251 -35.28 -33.50 34.71
CA PRO A 251 -35.42 -34.96 34.78
C PRO A 251 -34.65 -35.73 33.68
N THR A 252 -34.13 -36.92 34.01
CA THR A 252 -33.45 -37.85 33.07
C THR A 252 -34.16 -39.21 32.99
N VAL A 253 -34.53 -39.68 31.80
CA VAL A 253 -34.65 -41.12 31.47
C VAL A 253 -34.25 -41.40 30.00
N ASN A 254 -33.27 -42.30 29.85
CA ASN A 254 -32.87 -43.16 28.72
C ASN A 254 -33.55 -43.06 27.34
N GLY A 255 -32.75 -42.74 26.31
CA GLY A 255 -32.17 -43.77 25.43
C GLY A 255 -32.82 -44.10 24.07
N THR A 256 -32.13 -43.78 22.97
CA THR A 256 -31.87 -44.65 21.79
C THR A 256 -30.86 -43.98 20.84
N ASP A 257 -30.34 -44.72 19.85
CA ASP A 257 -29.07 -44.42 19.17
C ASP A 257 -29.06 -43.26 18.15
N ILE A 258 -27.87 -42.71 17.92
CA ILE A 258 -27.58 -41.68 16.92
C ILE A 258 -26.78 -42.28 15.76
N LEU A 259 -27.29 -42.16 14.53
CA LEU A 259 -26.51 -42.34 13.29
C LEU A 259 -26.84 -41.22 12.29
N ALA A 260 -25.83 -40.78 11.55
CA ALA A 260 -25.92 -39.65 10.64
C ALA A 260 -26.51 -40.03 9.26
N PRO A 261 -27.24 -39.12 8.59
CA PRO A 261 -27.75 -39.35 7.24
C PRO A 261 -26.61 -39.35 6.21
N LYS A 262 -26.63 -40.31 5.28
CA LYS A 262 -25.80 -40.31 4.07
C LYS A 262 -26.44 -39.45 2.97
N VAL A 263 -25.61 -39.01 2.03
CA VAL A 263 -26.03 -38.43 0.75
C VAL A 263 -25.94 -39.53 -0.31
N ASP A 264 -27.06 -39.87 -0.94
CA ASP A 264 -27.11 -40.86 -2.02
C ASP A 264 -27.03 -40.17 -3.40
N THR A 265 -26.24 -40.76 -4.30
CA THR A 265 -26.10 -40.34 -5.70
C THR A 265 -26.89 -41.27 -6.64
N PRO A 266 -27.74 -40.74 -7.55
CA PRO A 266 -28.41 -41.57 -8.54
C PRO A 266 -27.43 -42.14 -9.57
N ALA A 267 -27.51 -43.44 -9.82
CA ALA A 267 -26.77 -44.11 -10.89
C ALA A 267 -27.44 -43.93 -12.26
N LEU A 268 -26.66 -44.04 -13.34
CA LEU A 268 -27.22 -44.17 -14.69
C LEU A 268 -27.91 -45.54 -14.83
N ASN A 269 -29.14 -45.53 -15.34
CA ASN A 269 -29.73 -46.66 -16.05
C ASN A 269 -30.10 -46.19 -17.46
N ALA A 270 -29.88 -47.05 -18.45
CA ALA A 270 -30.18 -46.78 -19.85
C ALA A 270 -31.42 -47.57 -20.29
N ASP A 271 -32.45 -46.86 -20.72
CA ASP A 271 -33.61 -47.42 -21.43
C ASP A 271 -34.09 -46.40 -22.46
N THR A 272 -34.47 -46.86 -23.67
CA THR A 272 -34.80 -45.97 -24.80
C THR A 272 -36.11 -46.39 -25.48
N PRO A 273 -37.20 -45.62 -25.33
CA PRO A 273 -38.37 -45.71 -26.20
C PRO A 273 -38.19 -44.90 -27.49
N ALA A 274 -38.93 -45.27 -28.54
CA ALA A 274 -38.75 -44.71 -29.89
C ALA A 274 -39.31 -43.29 -30.09
N PHE A 275 -38.77 -42.59 -31.09
CA PHE A 275 -39.38 -41.39 -31.68
C PHE A 275 -40.77 -41.72 -32.24
N ASN A 276 -41.77 -40.91 -31.88
CA ASN A 276 -42.94 -40.65 -32.71
C ASN A 276 -42.87 -39.20 -33.18
N ALA A 277 -42.92 -38.98 -34.49
CA ALA A 277 -42.92 -37.65 -35.08
C ALA A 277 -44.34 -37.25 -35.45
N ASP A 278 -44.92 -36.30 -34.70
CA ASP A 278 -46.02 -35.43 -35.17
C ASP A 278 -46.26 -34.30 -34.16
N THR A 279 -45.53 -33.19 -34.29
CA THR A 279 -45.82 -31.94 -33.57
C THR A 279 -45.30 -30.75 -34.39
N PRO A 280 -46.09 -29.66 -34.60
CA PRO A 280 -45.69 -28.61 -35.54
C PRO A 280 -44.51 -27.76 -35.06
N VAL A 281 -43.52 -27.54 -35.93
CA VAL A 281 -42.37 -26.67 -35.64
C VAL A 281 -42.77 -25.20 -35.76
N THR A 282 -42.93 -24.52 -34.63
CA THR A 282 -42.99 -23.05 -34.57
C THR A 282 -41.59 -22.45 -34.72
N ARG A 283 -41.48 -21.30 -35.42
CA ARG A 283 -40.19 -20.69 -35.76
C ARG A 283 -39.43 -20.13 -34.55
N LEU A 284 -38.17 -20.52 -34.41
CA LEU A 284 -37.19 -19.97 -33.47
C LEU A 284 -36.59 -18.63 -33.96
N ASP A 285 -37.45 -17.67 -34.34
CA ASP A 285 -37.03 -16.38 -34.93
C ASP A 285 -37.10 -15.18 -33.95
N GLN A 286 -37.47 -15.39 -32.68
CA GLN A 286 -37.58 -14.32 -31.68
C GLN A 286 -36.94 -14.67 -30.32
N ALA A 287 -35.65 -15.03 -30.35
CA ALA A 287 -34.81 -14.85 -29.16
C ALA A 287 -34.43 -13.35 -29.05
N PRO A 288 -34.63 -12.68 -27.89
CA PRO A 288 -34.16 -11.32 -27.71
C PRO A 288 -32.63 -11.32 -27.81
N ARG A 289 -32.07 -10.51 -28.72
CA ARG A 289 -30.63 -10.35 -28.82
C ARG A 289 -30.10 -9.76 -27.52
N LEU A 290 -29.39 -10.56 -26.73
CA LEU A 290 -28.56 -10.06 -25.65
C LEU A 290 -27.54 -9.10 -26.26
N ILE A 291 -27.80 -7.80 -26.13
CA ILE A 291 -26.80 -6.77 -26.39
C ILE A 291 -25.76 -6.95 -25.29
N GLN A 292 -24.71 -7.71 -25.60
CA GLN A 292 -23.45 -7.60 -24.87
C GLN A 292 -22.97 -6.17 -25.07
N SER A 293 -23.30 -5.30 -24.12
CA SER A 293 -22.70 -3.99 -24.00
C SER A 293 -21.21 -4.21 -23.77
N SER A 294 -20.41 -4.08 -24.83
CA SER A 294 -18.96 -4.01 -24.70
C SER A 294 -18.68 -2.85 -23.76
N VAL A 295 -18.27 -3.14 -22.53
CA VAL A 295 -17.94 -2.12 -21.52
C VAL A 295 -16.64 -1.46 -21.95
N THR A 296 -16.75 -0.55 -22.91
CA THR A 296 -15.66 0.29 -23.38
C THR A 296 -15.19 1.09 -22.18
N LYS A 297 -14.00 0.74 -21.67
CA LYS A 297 -13.38 1.40 -20.53
C LYS A 297 -13.42 2.92 -20.74
N ARG A 298 -14.14 3.64 -19.87
CA ARG A 298 -14.16 5.11 -19.92
C ARG A 298 -12.72 5.61 -19.79
N LEU A 299 -12.43 6.73 -20.46
CA LEU A 299 -11.08 7.26 -20.56
C LEU A 299 -10.82 8.48 -19.65
N GLY A 300 -11.84 8.99 -18.95
CA GLY A 300 -11.70 10.18 -18.11
C GLY A 300 -11.26 11.41 -18.92
N ARG A 301 -11.87 11.66 -20.08
CA ARG A 301 -11.50 12.83 -20.89
C ARG A 301 -12.15 14.08 -20.33
N LEU A 302 -11.38 14.81 -19.53
CA LEU A 302 -11.72 16.16 -19.07
C LEU A 302 -11.96 17.10 -20.25
N LEU A 303 -13.09 17.83 -20.22
CA LEU A 303 -13.49 18.86 -21.17
C LEU A 303 -14.24 19.96 -20.40
N PRO A 304 -13.91 21.26 -20.56
CA PRO A 304 -14.49 22.32 -19.72
C PRO A 304 -16.02 22.37 -19.71
N HIS A 305 -16.64 22.23 -20.89
CA HIS A 305 -18.10 22.31 -21.05
C HIS A 305 -18.89 21.11 -20.49
N SER A 306 -18.21 20.03 -20.08
CA SER A 306 -18.82 18.84 -19.48
C SER A 306 -18.16 18.44 -18.16
N SER A 307 -17.47 19.37 -17.50
CA SER A 307 -16.82 19.17 -16.21
C SER A 307 -17.42 20.09 -15.14
N ALA A 308 -17.35 19.69 -13.88
CA ALA A 308 -17.58 20.55 -12.72
C ALA A 308 -16.43 20.40 -11.71
N LEU A 309 -16.10 21.48 -10.99
CA LEU A 309 -15.13 21.46 -9.90
C LEU A 309 -15.84 21.41 -8.55
N PHE A 310 -15.62 20.33 -7.80
CA PHE A 310 -16.17 20.09 -6.48
C PHE A 310 -15.11 20.38 -5.41
N VAL A 311 -15.41 21.28 -4.49
CA VAL A 311 -14.55 21.67 -3.37
C VAL A 311 -15.19 21.23 -2.05
N CYS A 312 -14.66 20.14 -1.49
CA CYS A 312 -15.21 19.48 -0.32
C CYS A 312 -14.63 20.04 0.98
N ASP A 313 -15.46 20.70 1.80
CA ASP A 313 -15.30 20.87 3.24
C ASP A 313 -13.95 21.48 3.72
N VAL A 314 -13.32 22.35 2.91
CA VAL A 314 -12.01 22.97 3.23
C VAL A 314 -12.18 24.11 4.25
N GLN A 315 -12.50 23.77 5.49
CA GLN A 315 -12.94 24.70 6.54
C GLN A 315 -11.85 25.09 7.55
N GLU A 316 -12.04 26.23 8.20
CA GLU A 316 -11.10 26.83 9.16
C GLU A 316 -10.66 25.88 10.30
N LEU A 317 -11.56 25.06 10.88
CA LEU A 317 -11.19 24.16 11.99
C LEU A 317 -10.21 23.04 11.58
N PHE A 318 -10.17 22.66 10.30
CA PHE A 318 -9.28 21.61 9.81
C PHE A 318 -7.83 22.06 9.67
N ARG A 319 -7.53 23.37 9.71
CA ARG A 319 -6.18 23.91 9.43
C ARG A 319 -5.04 23.25 10.20
N SER A 320 -5.22 23.04 11.50
CA SER A 320 -4.24 22.41 12.39
C SER A 320 -4.42 20.89 12.53
N ARG A 321 -5.40 20.33 11.81
CA ARG A 321 -5.84 18.92 11.91
C ARG A 321 -5.66 18.14 10.61
N THR A 322 -5.06 18.74 9.59
CA THR A 322 -4.91 18.16 8.25
C THR A 322 -3.44 18.15 7.83
N PHE A 323 -2.96 16.98 7.40
CA PHE A 323 -1.61 16.81 6.87
C PHE A 323 -1.42 17.67 5.62
N GLN A 324 -0.43 18.57 5.62
CA GLN A 324 -0.12 19.50 4.52
C GLN A 324 -1.31 20.36 4.06
N MET A 325 -2.12 20.88 4.99
CA MET A 325 -3.25 21.76 4.70
C MET A 325 -2.92 22.88 3.71
N GLN A 326 -1.77 23.56 3.84
CA GLN A 326 -1.42 24.69 2.98
C GLN A 326 -1.32 24.29 1.49
N THR A 327 -0.84 23.09 1.20
CA THR A 327 -0.82 22.54 -0.15
C THR A 327 -2.22 22.27 -0.68
N VAL A 328 -3.14 21.75 0.16
CA VAL A 328 -4.56 21.62 -0.21
C VAL A 328 -5.19 22.99 -0.54
N ILE A 329 -4.94 24.00 0.29
CA ILE A 329 -5.46 25.37 0.10
C ILE A 329 -4.91 25.98 -1.20
N HIS A 330 -3.62 25.82 -1.47
CA HIS A 330 -2.96 26.31 -2.68
C HIS A 330 -3.44 25.58 -3.95
N GLY A 331 -3.46 24.25 -3.93
CA GLY A 331 -3.94 23.43 -5.04
C GLY A 331 -5.41 23.71 -5.37
N THR A 332 -6.27 23.77 -4.34
CA THR A 332 -7.69 24.12 -4.51
C THR A 332 -7.87 25.52 -5.07
N ASN A 333 -7.11 26.52 -4.58
CA ASN A 333 -7.13 27.87 -5.15
C ASN A 333 -6.67 27.91 -6.61
N THR A 334 -5.68 27.11 -6.98
CA THR A 334 -5.21 26.99 -8.36
C THR A 334 -6.31 26.40 -9.26
N MET A 335 -6.98 25.34 -8.80
CA MET A 335 -8.14 24.75 -9.51
C MET A 335 -9.30 25.75 -9.65
N ILE A 336 -9.63 26.52 -8.61
CA ILE A 336 -10.65 27.58 -8.66
C ILE A 336 -10.29 28.64 -9.72
N SER A 337 -9.04 29.12 -9.72
CA SER A 337 -8.60 30.12 -10.69
C SER A 337 -8.58 29.58 -12.13
N ALA A 338 -8.26 28.29 -12.33
CA ALA A 338 -8.38 27.65 -13.65
C ALA A 338 -9.85 27.47 -14.07
N ALA A 339 -10.74 27.09 -13.14
CA ALA A 339 -12.18 26.99 -13.38
C ALA A 339 -12.79 28.33 -13.82
N LYS A 340 -12.36 29.46 -13.22
CA LYS A 340 -12.75 30.80 -13.68
C LYS A 340 -12.35 31.04 -15.15
N LEU A 341 -11.07 30.80 -15.49
CA LEU A 341 -10.55 31.05 -16.85
C LEU A 341 -11.26 30.16 -17.90
N LEU A 342 -11.54 28.91 -17.56
CA LEU A 342 -12.15 27.93 -18.46
C LEU A 342 -13.70 27.88 -18.36
N ASN A 343 -14.32 28.80 -17.61
CA ASN A 343 -15.77 28.89 -17.36
C ASN A 343 -16.42 27.60 -16.82
N ILE A 344 -15.70 26.86 -15.98
CA ILE A 344 -16.13 25.59 -15.40
C ILE A 344 -17.01 25.86 -14.16
N PRO A 345 -18.21 25.24 -14.04
CA PRO A 345 -19.08 25.37 -12.87
C PRO A 345 -18.42 24.83 -11.59
N MET A 346 -18.71 25.47 -10.45
CA MET A 346 -18.18 25.08 -9.14
C MET A 346 -19.27 24.75 -8.12
N VAL A 347 -19.11 23.62 -7.43
CA VAL A 347 -19.90 23.23 -6.25
C VAL A 347 -18.97 23.19 -5.05
N VAL A 348 -19.31 23.92 -4.00
CA VAL A 348 -18.54 23.98 -2.76
C VAL A 348 -19.40 23.49 -1.61
N THR A 349 -18.85 22.71 -0.70
CA THR A 349 -19.54 22.34 0.54
C THR A 349 -18.79 22.76 1.79
N THR A 350 -19.55 22.92 2.87
CA THR A 350 -19.06 22.87 4.25
C THR A 350 -19.74 21.73 4.98
N GLN A 351 -19.00 21.01 5.82
CA GLN A 351 -19.56 20.07 6.78
C GLN A 351 -19.90 20.84 8.07
N TYR A 352 -21.17 20.87 8.46
CA TYR A 352 -21.66 21.44 9.72
C TYR A 352 -20.97 22.78 10.10
N SER A 353 -21.10 23.78 9.23
CA SER A 353 -20.36 25.05 9.29
C SER A 353 -20.39 25.76 10.66
N SER A 354 -21.53 25.71 11.36
CA SER A 354 -21.71 26.27 12.70
C SER A 354 -20.90 25.58 13.81
N ARG A 355 -20.32 24.40 13.55
CA ARG A 355 -19.35 23.71 14.42
C ARG A 355 -17.93 23.69 13.87
N LEU A 356 -17.74 23.48 12.56
CA LEU A 356 -16.42 23.28 11.95
C LEU A 356 -15.85 24.55 11.27
N GLY A 357 -16.57 25.66 11.33
CA GLY A 357 -16.20 26.93 10.73
C GLY A 357 -16.60 27.03 9.24
N THR A 358 -16.41 28.21 8.66
CA THR A 358 -16.60 28.44 7.23
C THR A 358 -15.43 27.90 6.41
N THR A 359 -15.60 27.83 5.09
CA THR A 359 -14.52 27.59 4.12
C THR A 359 -13.38 28.61 4.32
N VAL A 360 -12.13 28.13 4.29
CA VAL A 360 -10.95 28.92 4.65
C VAL A 360 -10.84 30.24 3.90
N SER A 361 -10.37 31.28 4.58
CA SER A 361 -10.39 32.67 4.08
C SER A 361 -9.77 32.83 2.68
N GLU A 362 -8.69 32.10 2.38
CA GLU A 362 -7.94 32.16 1.13
C GLU A 362 -8.77 31.65 -0.05
N ILE A 363 -9.45 30.51 0.13
CA ILE A 363 -10.41 29.98 -0.84
C ILE A 363 -11.62 30.92 -0.93
N SER A 364 -12.22 31.29 0.20
CA SER A 364 -13.41 32.15 0.24
C SER A 364 -13.20 33.54 -0.38
N LYS A 365 -11.96 34.06 -0.38
CA LYS A 365 -11.58 35.28 -1.13
C LYS A 365 -11.52 35.03 -2.65
N ASN A 366 -11.01 33.88 -3.09
CA ASN A 366 -10.94 33.51 -4.50
C ASN A 366 -12.31 33.09 -5.07
N LEU A 367 -13.23 32.56 -4.25
CA LEU A 367 -14.61 32.26 -4.65
C LEU A 367 -15.47 33.52 -4.86
N LYS A 368 -15.01 34.70 -4.43
CA LYS A 368 -15.71 35.96 -4.70
C LYS A 368 -15.83 36.24 -6.20
N ASP A 369 -16.93 36.93 -6.53
CA ASP A 369 -17.26 37.46 -7.85
C ASP A 369 -17.33 36.39 -8.96
N VAL A 370 -17.46 35.12 -8.57
CA VAL A 370 -17.79 34.02 -9.48
C VAL A 370 -19.30 33.96 -9.68
N GLN A 371 -19.73 33.90 -10.94
CA GLN A 371 -21.15 33.79 -11.29
C GLN A 371 -21.65 32.33 -11.29
N ASN A 372 -20.81 31.38 -11.71
CA ASN A 372 -21.15 29.96 -11.84
C ASN A 372 -20.64 29.12 -10.66
N ILE A 373 -21.14 29.43 -9.46
CA ILE A 373 -20.80 28.77 -8.19
C ILE A 373 -22.07 28.51 -7.37
N GLN A 374 -22.15 27.37 -6.70
CA GLN A 374 -23.08 27.12 -5.59
C GLN A 374 -22.31 26.67 -4.33
N ILE A 375 -22.82 27.03 -3.15
CA ILE A 375 -22.22 26.71 -1.85
C ILE A 375 -23.31 26.15 -0.92
N PHE A 376 -23.09 24.95 -0.37
CA PHE A 376 -24.06 24.26 0.49
C PHE A 376 -23.43 23.83 1.83
N ASP A 377 -24.15 24.00 2.94
CA ASP A 377 -23.76 23.40 4.23
C ASP A 377 -24.47 22.06 4.42
N LYS A 378 -23.76 21.04 4.89
CA LYS A 378 -24.26 19.66 4.95
C LYS A 378 -23.90 18.91 6.23
N MET A 379 -24.73 17.90 6.53
CA MET A 379 -24.45 16.89 7.56
C MET A 379 -24.01 15.53 6.97
N LYS A 380 -24.40 15.22 5.72
CA LYS A 380 -23.92 14.03 4.99
C LYS A 380 -22.42 14.20 4.68
N PHE A 381 -21.60 13.16 4.87
CA PHE A 381 -20.19 13.23 4.52
C PHE A 381 -19.99 13.42 3.00
N SER A 382 -20.65 12.61 2.17
CA SER A 382 -20.71 12.85 0.72
C SER A 382 -21.35 14.20 0.38
N MET A 383 -20.78 14.90 -0.61
CA MET A 383 -21.33 16.15 -1.16
C MET A 383 -22.65 15.94 -1.91
N LEU A 384 -23.01 14.72 -2.30
CA LEU A 384 -24.33 14.43 -2.91
C LEU A 384 -25.43 14.41 -1.84
N ILE A 385 -25.82 15.60 -1.41
CA ILE A 385 -27.10 15.90 -0.77
C ILE A 385 -28.16 16.21 -1.85
N PRO A 386 -29.46 16.12 -1.56
CA PRO A 386 -30.53 16.36 -2.55
C PRO A 386 -30.38 17.69 -3.32
N GLU A 387 -29.93 18.75 -2.65
CA GLU A 387 -29.71 20.08 -3.22
C GLU A 387 -28.58 20.11 -4.26
N VAL A 388 -27.54 19.27 -4.07
CA VAL A 388 -26.43 19.13 -5.02
C VAL A 388 -26.82 18.19 -6.17
N GLU A 389 -27.63 17.17 -5.92
CA GLU A 389 -28.18 16.32 -6.98
C GLU A 389 -29.18 17.07 -7.88
N ASP A 390 -30.03 17.92 -7.28
CA ASP A 390 -30.92 18.83 -8.01
C ASP A 390 -30.12 19.85 -8.84
N HIS A 391 -29.13 20.53 -8.25
CA HIS A 391 -28.26 21.45 -9.00
C HIS A 391 -27.52 20.77 -10.16
N LEU A 392 -26.97 19.56 -9.95
CA LEU A 392 -26.31 18.78 -10.99
C LEU A 392 -27.27 18.46 -12.14
N SER A 393 -28.50 18.03 -11.84
CA SER A 393 -29.46 17.57 -12.84
C SER A 393 -30.22 18.70 -13.54
N THR A 394 -30.51 19.81 -12.85
CA THR A 394 -31.28 20.94 -13.40
C THR A 394 -30.42 22.01 -14.03
N ASN A 395 -29.27 22.35 -13.43
CA ASN A 395 -28.41 23.45 -13.90
C ASN A 395 -27.19 22.96 -14.68
N LEU A 396 -26.68 21.76 -14.36
CA LEU A 396 -25.46 21.20 -14.98
C LEU A 396 -25.70 19.90 -15.80
N PRO A 397 -26.79 19.72 -16.59
CA PRO A 397 -27.13 18.43 -17.22
C PRO A 397 -26.14 17.93 -18.28
N GLN A 398 -25.18 18.76 -18.71
CA GLN A 398 -24.06 18.37 -19.58
C GLN A 398 -22.82 17.88 -18.80
N CYS A 399 -22.82 17.94 -17.46
CA CYS A 399 -21.74 17.46 -16.62
C CYS A 399 -21.58 15.94 -16.75
N LYS A 400 -20.34 15.50 -17.00
CA LYS A 400 -19.93 14.10 -17.11
C LYS A 400 -18.70 13.78 -16.27
N SER A 401 -17.87 14.79 -16.00
CA SER A 401 -16.66 14.66 -15.20
C SER A 401 -16.67 15.58 -13.98
N VAL A 402 -16.22 15.08 -12.83
CA VAL A 402 -16.10 15.89 -11.61
C VAL A 402 -14.64 15.94 -11.16
N LEU A 403 -14.09 17.15 -11.10
CA LEU A 403 -12.77 17.44 -10.54
C LEU A 403 -12.95 17.61 -9.03
N LEU A 404 -12.42 16.70 -8.21
CA LEU A 404 -12.70 16.65 -6.77
C LEU A 404 -11.49 17.08 -5.94
N CYS A 405 -11.66 18.16 -5.17
CA CYS A 405 -10.69 18.73 -4.23
C CYS A 405 -11.24 18.71 -2.80
N GLY A 406 -10.37 18.88 -1.80
CA GLY A 406 -10.73 19.14 -0.41
C GLY A 406 -10.54 18.00 0.59
N LEU A 407 -11.38 17.97 1.62
CA LEU A 407 -11.17 17.25 2.87
C LEU A 407 -12.41 16.45 3.33
N GLU A 408 -12.28 15.42 4.16
CA GLU A 408 -11.08 14.59 4.33
C GLU A 408 -11.05 13.51 3.24
N THR A 409 -9.86 13.22 2.68
CA THR A 409 -9.67 12.24 1.59
C THR A 409 -10.38 10.92 1.85
N HIS A 410 -10.32 10.44 3.09
CA HIS A 410 -10.85 9.15 3.53
C HIS A 410 -12.29 9.16 4.05
N VAL A 411 -12.94 10.34 4.11
CA VAL A 411 -14.31 10.49 4.62
C VAL A 411 -15.18 11.17 3.56
N CYS A 412 -15.29 12.50 3.57
CA CYS A 412 -16.20 13.23 2.69
C CYS A 412 -15.80 13.10 1.23
N VAL A 413 -14.52 13.22 0.90
CA VAL A 413 -14.00 13.06 -0.48
C VAL A 413 -14.20 11.63 -0.98
N LEU A 414 -13.87 10.62 -0.18
CA LEU A 414 -14.07 9.21 -0.55
C LEU A 414 -15.54 8.90 -0.82
N GLN A 415 -16.45 9.26 0.09
CA GLN A 415 -17.89 8.99 -0.09
C GLN A 415 -18.46 9.79 -1.27
N THR A 416 -18.07 11.06 -1.45
CA THR A 416 -18.44 11.84 -2.65
C THR A 416 -17.97 11.16 -3.94
N CYS A 417 -16.74 10.66 -3.96
CA CYS A 417 -16.20 9.97 -5.12
C CYS A 417 -16.96 8.67 -5.42
N LEU A 418 -17.34 7.90 -4.40
CA LEU A 418 -18.10 6.66 -4.58
C LEU A 418 -19.52 6.95 -5.09
N ASP A 419 -20.27 7.83 -4.42
CA ASP A 419 -21.63 8.21 -4.85
C ASP A 419 -21.64 8.74 -6.30
N LEU A 420 -20.66 9.56 -6.70
CA LEU A 420 -20.52 10.07 -8.07
C LEU A 420 -20.20 8.97 -9.09
N LEU A 421 -19.35 8.00 -8.75
CA LEU A 421 -19.02 6.87 -9.63
C LEU A 421 -20.24 5.96 -9.83
N GLU A 422 -21.02 5.71 -8.77
CA GLU A 422 -22.29 4.96 -8.84
C GLU A 422 -23.34 5.66 -9.71
N LYS A 423 -23.40 7.01 -9.64
CA LYS A 423 -24.23 7.85 -10.53
C LYS A 423 -23.68 7.94 -11.96
N GLY A 424 -22.52 7.33 -12.24
CA GLY A 424 -21.97 7.18 -13.60
C GLY A 424 -21.00 8.27 -14.07
N TYR A 425 -20.66 9.25 -13.22
CA TYR A 425 -19.70 10.31 -13.55
C TYR A 425 -18.25 9.77 -13.65
N ASP A 426 -17.40 10.41 -14.44
CA ASP A 426 -15.94 10.21 -14.41
C ASP A 426 -15.33 11.13 -13.33
N VAL A 427 -14.89 10.57 -12.20
CA VAL A 427 -14.35 11.35 -11.06
C VAL A 427 -12.83 11.48 -11.17
N HIS A 428 -12.35 12.73 -11.17
CA HIS A 428 -10.95 13.12 -11.23
C HIS A 428 -10.51 13.69 -9.88
N VAL A 429 -9.88 12.87 -9.04
CA VAL A 429 -9.41 13.29 -7.71
C VAL A 429 -8.09 14.03 -7.86
N ILE A 430 -8.08 15.31 -7.48
CA ILE A 430 -6.91 16.18 -7.57
C ILE A 430 -6.02 15.90 -6.36
N SER A 431 -5.05 15.00 -6.50
CA SER A 431 -4.32 14.41 -5.37
C SER A 431 -3.56 15.43 -4.52
N ASP A 432 -2.93 16.40 -5.17
CA ASP A 432 -2.25 17.58 -4.60
C ASP A 432 -3.21 18.68 -4.10
N ALA A 433 -4.53 18.51 -4.28
CA ALA A 433 -5.57 19.34 -3.68
C ALA A 433 -6.54 18.53 -2.80
N VAL A 434 -6.16 17.35 -2.30
CA VAL A 434 -6.91 16.61 -1.25
C VAL A 434 -6.00 16.14 -0.12
N SER A 435 -6.51 16.15 1.11
CA SER A 435 -5.80 15.55 2.26
C SER A 435 -6.72 15.08 3.39
N SER A 436 -6.11 14.42 4.37
CA SER A 436 -6.70 13.90 5.59
C SER A 436 -5.84 14.31 6.78
N SER A 437 -6.31 13.99 7.98
CA SER A 437 -5.60 14.15 9.25
C SER A 437 -4.26 13.42 9.32
N THR A 438 -4.11 12.30 8.63
CA THR A 438 -2.81 11.60 8.47
C THR A 438 -2.46 11.39 6.99
N SER A 439 -1.16 11.30 6.71
CA SER A 439 -0.63 10.91 5.40
C SER A 439 -1.09 9.52 4.97
N TYR A 440 -1.17 8.57 5.92
CA TYR A 440 -1.63 7.20 5.71
C TYR A 440 -3.11 7.12 5.30
N ASN A 441 -4.00 7.82 6.01
CA ASN A 441 -5.42 7.86 5.65
C ASN A 441 -5.61 8.50 4.27
N ARG A 442 -4.81 9.53 3.93
CA ARG A 442 -4.80 10.15 2.60
C ARG A 442 -4.37 9.15 1.51
N SER A 443 -3.26 8.42 1.66
CA SER A 443 -2.82 7.46 0.64
C SER A 443 -3.82 6.33 0.46
N MET A 444 -4.21 5.67 1.57
CA MET A 444 -5.17 4.56 1.54
C MET A 444 -6.49 4.93 0.84
N ALA A 445 -6.98 6.16 1.04
CA ALA A 445 -8.18 6.64 0.36
C ALA A 445 -7.98 6.95 -1.13
N LEU A 446 -6.84 7.53 -1.53
CA LEU A 446 -6.49 7.73 -2.94
C LEU A 446 -6.41 6.39 -3.69
N ASP A 447 -5.83 5.37 -3.05
CA ASP A 447 -5.69 4.05 -3.62
C ASP A 447 -7.05 3.32 -3.68
N ARG A 448 -7.88 3.43 -2.63
CA ARG A 448 -9.26 2.92 -2.63
C ARG A 448 -10.14 3.59 -3.70
N MET A 449 -10.02 4.90 -3.92
CA MET A 449 -10.73 5.61 -4.99
C MET A 449 -10.27 5.14 -6.38
N ARG A 450 -8.95 4.94 -6.58
CA ARG A 450 -8.41 4.39 -7.83
C ARG A 450 -8.94 2.98 -8.11
N GLN A 451 -9.08 2.14 -7.08
CA GLN A 451 -9.68 0.79 -7.19
C GLN A 451 -11.16 0.84 -7.61
N SER A 452 -11.93 1.87 -7.22
CA SER A 452 -13.30 2.08 -7.72
C SER A 452 -13.37 2.66 -9.14
N GLY A 453 -12.24 2.97 -9.77
CA GLY A 453 -12.19 3.54 -11.12
C GLY A 453 -12.07 5.07 -11.19
N ALA A 454 -11.78 5.75 -10.07
CA ALA A 454 -11.47 7.18 -10.10
C ALA A 454 -10.10 7.47 -10.73
N TYR A 455 -10.01 8.57 -11.47
CA TYR A 455 -8.76 9.06 -12.05
C TYR A 455 -8.02 9.92 -11.03
N ILE A 456 -6.99 9.36 -10.40
CA ILE A 456 -6.11 10.12 -9.50
C ILE A 456 -5.14 10.95 -10.36
N THR A 457 -5.20 12.27 -10.25
CA THR A 457 -4.42 13.21 -11.09
C THR A 457 -3.78 14.32 -10.23
N SER A 458 -3.10 15.28 -10.86
CA SER A 458 -2.56 16.50 -10.23
C SER A 458 -3.25 17.77 -10.74
N VAL A 459 -3.08 18.90 -10.04
CA VAL A 459 -3.54 20.23 -10.43
C VAL A 459 -3.05 20.57 -11.84
N GLU A 460 -1.74 20.48 -12.09
CA GLU A 460 -1.15 20.76 -13.41
C GLU A 460 -1.71 19.86 -14.51
N SER A 461 -1.77 18.55 -14.26
CA SER A 461 -2.24 17.56 -15.23
C SER A 461 -3.72 17.77 -15.59
N ALA A 462 -4.58 18.02 -14.59
CA ALA A 462 -6.00 18.27 -14.81
C ALA A 462 -6.22 19.57 -15.60
N ILE A 463 -5.52 20.64 -15.25
CA ILE A 463 -5.66 21.95 -15.90
C ILE A 463 -5.20 21.90 -17.36
N PHE A 464 -4.07 21.25 -17.68
CA PHE A 464 -3.66 21.12 -19.08
C PHE A 464 -4.57 20.18 -19.89
N GLN A 465 -5.10 19.10 -19.29
CA GLN A 465 -6.12 18.27 -19.95
C GLN A 465 -7.38 19.07 -20.31
N LEU A 466 -7.89 19.90 -19.38
CA LEU A 466 -9.02 20.80 -19.61
C LEU A 466 -8.72 21.89 -20.66
N THR A 467 -7.47 22.36 -20.72
CA THR A 467 -7.05 23.38 -21.70
C THR A 467 -6.94 22.79 -23.12
N HIS A 468 -6.63 21.50 -23.22
CA HIS A 468 -6.50 20.65 -24.42
C HIS A 468 -5.41 21.04 -25.43
N ASP A 469 -5.27 22.32 -25.77
CA ASP A 469 -4.41 22.81 -26.85
C ASP A 469 -3.68 24.11 -26.46
N ALA A 470 -2.44 24.28 -26.92
CA ALA A 470 -1.64 25.49 -26.68
C ALA A 470 -2.12 26.73 -27.48
N SER A 471 -2.97 26.52 -28.50
CA SER A 471 -3.66 27.57 -29.24
C SER A 471 -4.94 28.09 -28.56
N ASN A 472 -5.37 27.47 -27.46
CA ASN A 472 -6.49 27.94 -26.64
C ASN A 472 -6.24 29.41 -26.21
N PRO A 473 -7.20 30.35 -26.37
CA PRO A 473 -7.01 31.76 -26.00
C PRO A 473 -6.51 31.96 -24.56
N GLU A 474 -6.97 31.13 -23.63
CA GLU A 474 -6.59 31.19 -22.21
C GLU A 474 -5.26 30.51 -21.89
N PHE A 475 -4.62 29.81 -22.84
CA PHE A 475 -3.36 29.09 -22.60
C PHE A 475 -2.26 29.97 -22.00
N LYS A 476 -2.19 31.26 -22.36
CA LYS A 476 -1.23 32.21 -21.75
C LYS A 476 -1.52 32.48 -20.27
N ASN A 477 -2.80 32.60 -19.90
CA ASN A 477 -3.24 32.82 -18.52
C ASN A 477 -3.08 31.53 -17.70
N ILE A 478 -3.45 30.38 -18.28
CA ILE A 478 -3.24 29.05 -17.69
C ILE A 478 -1.75 28.76 -17.48
N SER A 479 -0.88 28.99 -18.47
CA SER A 479 0.57 28.80 -18.33
C SER A 479 1.16 29.68 -17.22
N LYS A 480 0.69 30.93 -17.09
CA LYS A 480 1.07 31.83 -15.98
C LYS A 480 0.57 31.32 -14.63
N LEU A 481 -0.65 30.78 -14.57
CA LEU A 481 -1.23 30.18 -13.36
C LEU A 481 -0.46 28.93 -12.92
N ILE A 482 -0.12 28.01 -13.83
CA ILE A 482 0.69 26.83 -13.54
C ILE A 482 2.11 27.22 -13.12
N LYS A 483 2.75 28.20 -13.77
CA LYS A 483 4.07 28.70 -13.34
C LYS A 483 4.05 29.25 -11.91
N LYS A 484 2.96 29.92 -11.48
CA LYS A 484 2.79 30.31 -10.07
C LYS A 484 2.53 29.09 -9.17
N HIS A 485 1.73 28.13 -9.63
CA HIS A 485 1.45 26.90 -8.86
C HIS A 485 2.72 26.12 -8.54
N LEU A 486 3.64 26.03 -9.51
CA LEU A 486 4.94 25.37 -9.40
C LEU A 486 6.01 26.17 -8.63
N GLN A 487 5.65 27.32 -8.03
CA GLN A 487 6.53 28.06 -7.10
C GLN A 487 6.27 27.64 -5.64
N GLU A 488 5.02 27.64 -5.16
CA GLU A 488 4.67 27.32 -3.76
C GLU A 488 4.83 25.81 -3.43
N GLU A 489 5.59 25.44 -2.39
CA GLU A 489 5.95 24.03 -2.09
C GLU A 489 4.73 23.09 -1.97
N ASN A 490 4.77 22.00 -2.74
CA ASN A 490 3.81 20.91 -2.62
C ASN A 490 4.28 19.95 -1.52
N GLY A 491 3.66 20.02 -0.34
CA GLY A 491 4.01 19.19 0.81
C GLY A 491 3.78 17.68 0.62
N PHE A 492 3.15 17.26 -0.47
CA PHE A 492 3.03 15.86 -0.87
C PHE A 492 4.17 15.41 -1.81
N GLU A 493 4.83 16.34 -2.52
CA GLU A 493 6.10 16.07 -3.20
C GLU A 493 7.16 15.76 -2.14
N THR A 494 7.89 14.65 -2.31
CA THR A 494 8.98 14.26 -1.39
C THR A 494 10.35 14.46 -2.04
N GLY A 495 10.56 15.67 -2.55
CA GLY A 495 11.80 16.14 -3.17
C GLY A 495 11.89 17.67 -3.12
N VAL A 496 13.11 18.20 -3.16
CA VAL A 496 13.36 19.65 -3.18
C VAL A 496 13.00 20.21 -4.56
N ARG A 497 12.20 21.27 -4.61
CA ARG A 497 12.02 22.05 -5.84
C ARG A 497 13.31 22.77 -6.18
N ILE A 498 13.72 22.72 -7.44
CA ILE A 498 14.95 23.35 -7.90
C ILE A 498 14.69 24.85 -8.06
N GLU A 499 15.11 25.62 -7.06
CA GLU A 499 15.29 27.07 -7.18
C GLU A 499 16.43 27.37 -8.18
N GLU A 500 16.12 27.42 -9.48
CA GLU A 500 16.75 28.30 -10.49
C GLU A 500 16.06 28.12 -11.86
N MET A 501 14.87 28.72 -12.05
CA MET A 501 14.28 28.95 -13.38
C MET A 501 14.67 30.34 -13.95
N ASN A 502 15.92 30.75 -13.73
CA ASN A 502 16.50 32.03 -14.19
C ASN A 502 17.83 31.80 -14.93
N LYS A 503 17.75 31.28 -16.15
CA LYS A 503 18.70 31.43 -17.27
C LYS A 503 17.96 31.13 -18.58
#